data_AF-A0A8J7LVQ9-F1
#
_entry.id   AF-A0A8J7LVQ9-F1
#
_cell.length_a   1.000
_cell.length_b   1.000
_cell.length_c   1.000
_cell.angle_alpha   90.00
_cell.angle_beta   90.00
_cell.angle_gamma   90.00
#
_symmetry.space_group_name_H-M   'P 1'
#
loop_
_entity.id
_entity.type
_entity.pdbx_description
1 polymer ?
#
loop_
_entity_poly.entity_id
_entity_poly.type
_entity_poly.pdbx_seq_one_letter_code
_entity_poly.pdbx_strand_id
1 'polypeptide(L)'
;MRWGLESISRRIRGKYSATIVLPLVFAFIIALGYLDFLIGFRLSLYPLYLIPLALVAWNESLPLSLATAAVASTVIGAKYFLFKPAYVAQTYRYWDGAIKIILLLLIGFGVFRIRQLLRQKEAVNAELKKALSEIQELREMVPICAWCHSVRNDQGFYERIEVYLQQVTGASLTHGICPSCKEKYYGNLGKGPDAKAADDPDKAGAGPEINRSKNLNK
;
A
#
# COMPACT_ATOMS: atom_id res chain seq x y z
N MET A 1 -6.35 6.51 4.81
CA MET A 1 -6.23 6.98 3.40
C MET A 1 -5.16 6.26 2.56
N ARG A 2 -4.70 5.04 2.91
CA ARG A 2 -3.56 4.37 2.25
C ARG A 2 -3.94 3.25 1.27
N TRP A 3 -5.25 2.99 1.10
CA TRP A 3 -5.80 1.85 0.33
C TRP A 3 -6.04 2.15 -1.17
N GLY A 4 -5.95 3.40 -1.62
CA GLY A 4 -6.25 3.79 -3.01
C GLY A 4 -5.09 3.69 -4.00
N LEU A 5 -3.84 3.81 -3.54
CA LEU A 5 -2.68 3.92 -4.45
C LEU A 5 -2.20 2.55 -4.99
N GLU A 6 -2.38 1.46 -4.24
CA GLU A 6 -1.97 0.11 -4.67
C GLU A 6 -2.90 -0.52 -5.72
N SER A 7 -4.17 -0.13 -5.78
CA SER A 7 -5.12 -0.62 -6.78
C SER A 7 -4.93 0.11 -8.13
N ILE A 8 -4.60 1.40 -8.08
CA ILE A 8 -4.31 2.23 -9.25
C ILE A 8 -2.97 1.83 -9.88
N SER A 9 -1.94 1.58 -9.09
CA SER A 9 -0.63 1.16 -9.63
C SER A 9 -0.68 -0.22 -10.30
N ARG A 10 -1.47 -1.18 -9.76
CA ARG A 10 -1.72 -2.49 -10.40
C ARG A 10 -2.49 -2.38 -11.70
N ARG A 11 -3.45 -1.45 -11.80
CA ARG A 11 -4.29 -1.27 -13.00
C ARG A 11 -3.58 -0.50 -14.12
N ILE A 12 -2.73 0.48 -13.77
CA ILE A 12 -1.91 1.23 -14.75
C ILE A 12 -0.75 0.39 -15.26
N ARG A 13 -0.10 -0.40 -14.38
CA ARG A 13 1.01 -1.29 -14.74
C ARG A 13 0.61 -2.39 -15.71
N GLY A 14 -0.65 -2.83 -15.75
CA GLY A 14 -1.09 -3.88 -16.68
C GLY A 14 -1.46 -3.40 -18.09
N LYS A 15 -1.85 -2.13 -18.27
CA LYS A 15 -2.41 -1.64 -19.56
C LYS A 15 -1.40 -0.85 -20.40
N TYR A 16 -0.46 -0.14 -19.74
CA TYR A 16 0.57 0.66 -20.41
C TYR A 16 1.90 -0.07 -20.58
N SER A 17 2.16 -1.12 -19.80
CA SER A 17 3.44 -1.82 -19.90
C SER A 17 3.47 -2.72 -21.14
N ALA A 18 2.42 -3.48 -21.42
CA ALA A 18 2.34 -4.37 -22.59
C ALA A 18 2.54 -3.63 -23.92
N THR A 19 1.76 -2.57 -24.09
CA THR A 19 1.59 -1.84 -25.34
C THR A 19 2.79 -0.97 -25.69
N ILE A 20 3.52 -0.48 -24.69
CA ILE A 20 4.69 0.39 -24.87
C ILE A 20 6.01 -0.40 -24.76
N VAL A 21 6.11 -1.36 -23.83
CA VAL A 21 7.35 -2.11 -23.61
C VAL A 21 7.62 -3.08 -24.76
N LEU A 22 6.58 -3.70 -25.34
CA LEU A 22 6.74 -4.65 -26.43
C LEU A 22 7.39 -4.06 -27.70
N PRO A 23 6.89 -2.95 -28.29
CA PRO A 23 7.54 -2.36 -29.47
C PRO A 23 8.94 -1.84 -29.15
N LEU A 24 9.18 -1.33 -27.93
CA LEU A 24 10.49 -0.86 -27.50
C LEU A 24 11.50 -2.03 -27.38
N VAL A 25 11.06 -3.18 -26.87
CA VAL A 25 11.85 -4.41 -26.83
C VAL A 25 12.15 -4.92 -28.24
N PHE A 26 11.17 -4.95 -29.14
CA PHE A 26 11.40 -5.34 -30.53
C PHE A 26 12.38 -4.40 -31.23
N ALA A 27 12.23 -3.09 -31.05
CA ALA A 27 13.16 -2.10 -31.59
C ALA A 27 14.58 -2.31 -31.06
N PHE A 28 14.74 -2.61 -29.77
CA PHE A 28 16.04 -2.89 -29.16
C PHE A 28 16.65 -4.22 -29.66
N ILE A 29 15.85 -5.28 -29.83
CA ILE A 29 16.30 -6.56 -30.41
C ILE A 29 16.76 -6.38 -31.86
N ILE A 30 16.01 -5.60 -32.65
CA ILE A 30 16.36 -5.27 -34.04
C ILE A 30 17.65 -4.43 -34.07
N ALA A 31 17.77 -3.42 -33.20
CA ALA A 31 18.96 -2.59 -33.11
C ALA A 31 20.21 -3.40 -32.71
N LEU A 32 20.09 -4.28 -31.71
CA LEU A 32 21.18 -5.20 -31.33
C LEU A 32 21.52 -6.16 -32.46
N GLY A 33 20.52 -6.67 -33.20
CA GLY A 33 20.75 -7.57 -34.33
C GLY A 33 21.46 -6.89 -35.50
N TYR A 34 21.10 -5.63 -35.76
CA TYR A 34 21.78 -4.79 -36.75
C TYR A 34 23.21 -4.43 -36.31
N LEU A 35 23.42 -4.15 -35.02
CA LEU A 35 24.73 -3.89 -34.47
C LEU A 35 25.64 -5.12 -34.53
N ASP A 36 25.12 -6.30 -34.19
CA ASP A 36 25.80 -7.60 -34.27
C ASP A 36 26.09 -8.01 -35.73
N PHE A 37 25.27 -7.55 -36.67
CA PHE A 37 25.52 -7.66 -38.11
C PHE A 37 26.70 -6.77 -38.55
N LEU A 38 26.75 -5.51 -38.09
CA LEU A 38 27.81 -4.55 -38.43
C LEU A 38 29.17 -4.88 -37.80
N ILE A 39 29.19 -5.35 -36.56
CA ILE A 39 30.43 -5.65 -35.80
C ILE A 39 31.13 -6.92 -36.34
N GLY A 40 30.41 -7.76 -37.09
CA GLY A 40 30.95 -9.01 -37.63
C GLY A 40 31.25 -10.05 -36.53
N PHE A 41 31.81 -11.20 -36.94
CA PHE A 41 31.99 -12.39 -36.10
C PHE A 41 33.03 -12.28 -34.96
N ARG A 42 33.63 -11.11 -34.72
CA ARG A 42 34.74 -10.95 -33.76
C ARG A 42 34.30 -10.64 -32.32
N LEU A 43 33.08 -10.16 -32.10
CA LEU A 43 32.54 -9.90 -30.76
C LEU A 43 31.15 -10.51 -30.62
N SER A 44 31.00 -11.42 -29.67
CA SER A 44 29.71 -12.03 -29.33
C SER A 44 28.98 -11.15 -28.30
N LEU A 45 27.95 -10.41 -28.73
CA LEU A 45 27.13 -9.55 -27.87
C LEU A 45 26.03 -10.30 -27.09
N TYR A 46 26.20 -11.61 -26.88
CA TYR A 46 25.23 -12.48 -26.22
C TYR A 46 24.69 -11.98 -24.87
N PRO A 47 25.52 -11.44 -23.95
CA PRO A 47 25.02 -10.95 -22.67
C PRO A 47 24.01 -9.79 -22.80
N LEU A 48 24.08 -8.99 -23.87
CA LEU A 48 23.16 -7.88 -24.11
C LEU A 48 21.76 -8.34 -24.53
N TYR A 49 21.64 -9.54 -25.11
CA TYR A 49 20.34 -10.15 -25.46
C TYR A 49 19.57 -10.70 -24.26
N LEU A 50 20.20 -10.78 -23.08
CA LEU A 50 19.52 -11.19 -21.84
C LEU A 50 18.67 -10.05 -21.26
N ILE A 51 19.04 -8.79 -21.52
CA ILE A 51 18.36 -7.61 -20.98
C ILE A 51 16.90 -7.54 -21.49
N PRO A 52 16.60 -7.69 -22.79
CA PRO A 52 15.23 -7.70 -23.28
C PRO A 52 14.43 -8.91 -22.81
N LEU A 53 15.07 -10.09 -22.70
CA LEU A 53 14.43 -11.30 -22.21
C LEU A 53 13.99 -11.15 -20.74
N ALA A 54 14.85 -10.58 -19.90
CA ALA A 54 14.54 -10.28 -18.51
C ALA A 54 13.39 -9.26 -18.39
N LEU A 55 13.40 -8.23 -19.24
CA LEU A 55 12.37 -7.19 -19.25
C LEU A 55 10.98 -7.75 -19.65
N VAL A 56 10.93 -8.63 -20.66
CA VAL A 56 9.68 -9.28 -21.11
C VAL A 56 9.18 -10.28 -20.07
N ALA A 57 10.06 -11.09 -19.48
CA ALA A 57 9.70 -12.04 -18.44
C ALA A 57 9.13 -11.37 -17.17
N TRP A 58 9.59 -10.15 -16.87
CA TRP A 58 9.10 -9.39 -15.74
C TRP A 58 7.71 -8.81 -15.97
N ASN A 59 7.36 -8.53 -17.23
CA ASN A 59 6.21 -7.70 -17.57
C ASN A 59 5.02 -8.47 -18.14
N GLU A 60 5.25 -9.57 -18.86
CA GLU A 60 4.25 -10.22 -19.70
C GLU A 60 4.09 -11.71 -19.40
N SER A 61 2.95 -12.26 -19.83
CA SER A 61 2.65 -13.70 -19.69
C SER A 61 3.61 -14.58 -20.52
N LEU A 62 3.78 -15.83 -20.06
CA LEU A 62 4.64 -16.87 -20.66
C LEU A 62 4.62 -16.95 -22.21
N PRO A 63 3.48 -16.85 -22.93
CA PRO A 63 3.46 -16.94 -24.40
C PRO A 63 4.23 -15.83 -25.12
N LEU A 64 4.31 -14.62 -24.56
CA LEU A 64 5.03 -13.50 -25.18
C LEU A 64 6.55 -13.66 -25.06
N SER A 65 7.02 -14.25 -23.97
CA SER A 65 8.44 -14.61 -23.80
C SER A 65 8.86 -15.69 -24.80
N LEU A 66 7.98 -16.65 -25.08
CA LEU A 66 8.19 -17.65 -26.13
C LEU A 66 8.23 -17.02 -27.53
N ALA A 67 7.35 -16.06 -27.82
CA ALA A 67 7.32 -15.37 -29.12
C ALA A 67 8.58 -14.52 -29.37
N THR A 68 9.04 -13.75 -28.38
CA THR A 68 10.27 -12.95 -28.49
C THR A 68 11.52 -13.82 -28.62
N ALA A 69 11.57 -14.94 -27.90
CA ALA A 69 12.64 -15.93 -28.05
C ALA A 69 12.66 -16.57 -29.45
N ALA A 70 11.49 -16.88 -30.02
CA ALA A 70 11.37 -17.41 -31.37
C ALA A 70 11.88 -16.41 -32.42
N VAL A 71 11.51 -15.13 -32.31
CA VAL A 71 11.97 -14.07 -33.23
C VAL A 71 13.49 -13.89 -33.14
N ALA A 72 14.05 -13.80 -31.94
CA ALA A 72 15.50 -13.71 -31.76
C ALA A 72 16.24 -14.92 -32.35
N SER A 73 15.67 -16.13 -32.19
CA SER A 73 16.22 -17.36 -32.78
C SER A 73 16.20 -17.34 -34.31
N THR A 74 15.13 -16.84 -34.93
CA THR A 74 15.01 -16.73 -36.39
C THR A 74 16.04 -15.75 -36.96
N VAL A 75 16.23 -14.60 -36.32
CA VAL A 75 17.20 -13.57 -36.75
C VAL A 75 18.63 -14.13 -36.70
N ILE A 76 18.98 -14.82 -35.61
CA ILE A 76 20.29 -15.43 -35.43
C ILE A 76 20.51 -16.59 -36.42
N GLY A 77 19.50 -17.46 -36.60
CA GLY A 77 19.54 -18.56 -37.57
C GLY A 77 19.71 -18.09 -39.01
N ALA A 78 19.05 -17.00 -39.39
CA ALA A 78 19.16 -16.39 -40.71
C ALA A 78 20.58 -15.88 -40.99
N LYS A 79 21.27 -15.29 -40.00
CA LYS A 79 22.68 -14.88 -40.10
C LYS A 79 23.59 -16.07 -40.45
N TYR A 80 23.41 -17.19 -39.75
CA TYR A 80 24.19 -18.42 -40.00
C TYR A 80 23.92 -19.03 -41.38
N PHE A 81 22.68 -18.97 -41.85
CA PHE A 81 22.30 -19.51 -43.15
C PHE A 81 22.89 -18.69 -44.31
N LEU A 82 22.85 -17.36 -44.21
CA LEU A 82 23.28 -16.45 -45.28
C LEU A 82 24.80 -16.31 -45.41
N PHE A 83 25.56 -16.36 -44.30
CA PHE A 83 26.99 -16.02 -44.30
C PHE A 83 27.97 -17.21 -44.30
N LYS A 84 27.50 -18.47 -44.40
CA LYS A 84 28.29 -19.73 -44.42
C LYS A 84 29.77 -19.59 -44.02
N PRO A 85 30.08 -19.25 -42.76
CA PRO A 85 31.46 -18.98 -42.38
C PRO A 85 32.19 -20.32 -42.16
N ALA A 86 33.35 -20.50 -42.79
CA ALA A 86 34.14 -21.73 -42.74
C ALA A 86 34.76 -22.07 -41.36
N TYR A 87 34.47 -21.29 -40.32
CA TYR A 87 35.11 -21.40 -39.00
C TYR A 87 34.15 -21.68 -37.84
N VAL A 88 32.83 -21.73 -38.08
CA VAL A 88 31.85 -21.95 -37.01
C VAL A 88 31.47 -23.42 -36.97
N ALA A 89 32.06 -24.15 -36.03
CA ALA A 89 31.80 -25.57 -35.84
C ALA A 89 30.30 -25.88 -35.67
N GLN A 90 29.83 -26.99 -36.26
CA GLN A 90 28.47 -27.56 -36.14
C GLN A 90 27.94 -27.56 -34.69
N THR A 91 28.83 -27.61 -33.70
CA THR A 91 28.57 -27.60 -32.26
C THR A 91 27.92 -26.33 -31.74
N TYR A 92 28.18 -25.16 -32.33
CA TYR A 92 27.65 -23.88 -31.84
C TYR A 92 26.13 -23.73 -32.04
N ARG A 93 25.59 -24.29 -33.13
CA ARG A 93 24.14 -24.27 -33.43
C ARG A 93 23.31 -24.98 -32.35
N TYR A 94 23.80 -26.10 -31.83
CA TYR A 94 23.10 -26.86 -30.79
C TYR A 94 23.23 -26.20 -29.42
N TRP A 95 24.40 -25.63 -29.13
CA TRP A 95 24.69 -24.94 -27.87
C TRP A 95 23.79 -23.71 -27.65
N ASP A 96 23.55 -22.91 -28.70
CA ASP A 96 22.70 -21.72 -28.64
C ASP A 96 21.23 -22.07 -28.30
N GLY A 97 20.69 -23.13 -28.90
CA GLY A 97 19.35 -23.62 -28.58
C GLY A 97 19.24 -24.17 -27.16
N ALA A 98 20.26 -24.91 -26.70
CA ALA A 98 20.29 -25.50 -25.36
C ALA A 98 20.29 -24.43 -24.25
N ILE A 99 21.13 -23.38 -24.37
CA ILE A 99 21.18 -22.28 -23.40
C ILE A 99 19.82 -21.59 -23.28
N LYS A 100 19.14 -21.34 -24.40
CA LYS A 100 17.83 -20.67 -24.42
C LYS A 100 16.74 -21.49 -23.76
N ILE A 101 16.71 -22.81 -24.02
CA ILE A 101 15.76 -23.73 -23.38
C ILE A 101 16.00 -23.76 -21.86
N ILE A 102 17.26 -23.89 -21.43
CA ILE A 102 17.63 -23.90 -20.01
C ILE A 102 17.22 -22.59 -19.33
N LEU A 103 17.51 -21.45 -19.95
CA LEU A 103 17.17 -20.12 -19.43
C LEU A 103 15.64 -19.92 -19.32
N LEU A 104 14.87 -20.33 -20.34
CA LEU A 104 13.40 -20.26 -20.34
C LEU A 104 12.80 -21.10 -19.22
N LEU A 105 13.32 -22.31 -19.00
CA LEU A 105 12.88 -23.18 -17.91
C LEU A 105 13.21 -22.58 -16.54
N LEU A 106 14.41 -22.03 -16.35
CA LEU A 106 14.83 -21.38 -15.10
C LEU A 106 13.94 -20.16 -14.77
N ILE A 107 13.75 -19.27 -15.73
CA ILE A 107 12.93 -18.06 -15.55
C ILE A 107 11.46 -18.43 -15.35
N GLY A 108 10.93 -19.33 -16.18
CA GLY A 108 9.55 -19.81 -16.07
C GLY A 108 9.26 -20.46 -14.71
N PHE A 109 10.17 -21.31 -14.24
CA PHE A 109 10.08 -21.93 -12.91
C PHE A 109 10.19 -20.88 -11.79
N GLY A 110 11.13 -19.94 -11.89
CA GLY A 110 11.29 -18.85 -10.93
C GLY A 110 10.01 -18.01 -10.79
N VAL A 111 9.44 -17.56 -11.91
CA VAL A 111 8.19 -16.78 -11.93
C VAL A 111 7.02 -17.60 -11.38
N PHE A 112 6.93 -18.88 -11.71
CA PHE A 112 5.91 -19.78 -11.15
C PHE A 112 5.98 -19.84 -9.62
N ARG A 113 7.18 -20.02 -9.05
CA ARG A 113 7.41 -20.08 -7.60
C ARG A 113 7.10 -18.75 -6.91
N ILE A 114 7.49 -17.64 -7.52
CA ILE A 114 7.21 -16.29 -6.99
C ILE A 114 5.69 -16.04 -6.92
N ARG A 115 4.95 -16.36 -7.98
CA ARG A 115 3.48 -16.19 -8.00
C ARG A 115 2.78 -17.09 -6.98
N GLN A 116 3.34 -18.26 -6.69
CA GLN A 116 2.79 -19.15 -5.66
C GLN A 116 2.98 -18.55 -4.25
N LEU A 117 4.18 -18.04 -3.95
CA LEU A 117 4.48 -17.40 -2.67
C LEU A 117 3.66 -16.12 -2.43
N LEU A 118 3.48 -15.31 -3.48
CA LEU A 118 2.66 -14.11 -3.40
C LEU A 118 1.20 -14.45 -3.04
N ARG A 119 0.62 -15.47 -3.66
CA ARG A 119 -0.74 -15.93 -3.35
C ARG A 119 -0.87 -16.45 -1.92
N GLN A 120 0.13 -17.16 -1.42
CA GLN A 120 0.14 -17.61 -0.02
C GLN A 120 0.21 -16.44 0.96
N LYS A 121 1.09 -15.46 0.71
CA LYS A 121 1.17 -14.25 1.53
C LYS A 121 -0.15 -13.48 1.53
N GLU A 122 -0.80 -13.36 0.38
CA GLU A 122 -2.09 -12.68 0.26
C GLU A 122 -3.20 -13.41 1.04
N ALA A 123 -3.25 -14.74 0.98
CA ALA A 123 -4.22 -15.54 1.71
C ALA A 123 -4.06 -15.40 3.24
N VAL A 124 -2.85 -15.56 3.75
CA VAL A 124 -2.56 -15.40 5.19
C VAL A 124 -2.85 -13.98 5.67
N ASN A 125 -2.54 -12.97 4.86
CA ASN A 125 -2.82 -11.58 5.21
C ASN A 125 -4.33 -11.28 5.21
N ALA A 126 -5.10 -11.90 4.31
CA ALA A 126 -6.56 -11.82 4.31
C ALA A 126 -7.16 -12.47 5.57
N GLU A 127 -6.64 -13.64 5.97
CA GLU A 127 -7.05 -14.33 7.19
C GLU A 127 -6.73 -13.52 8.45
N LEU A 128 -5.52 -12.95 8.54
CA LEU A 128 -5.13 -12.09 9.64
C LEU A 128 -6.03 -10.85 9.74
N LYS A 129 -6.35 -10.21 8.61
CA LYS A 129 -7.27 -9.07 8.58
C LYS A 129 -8.67 -9.44 9.07
N LYS A 130 -9.15 -10.64 8.72
CA LYS A 130 -10.45 -11.14 9.16
C LYS A 130 -10.47 -11.38 10.68
N ALA A 131 -9.45 -12.02 11.23
CA ALA A 131 -9.32 -12.22 12.68
C ALA A 131 -9.24 -10.89 13.43
N LEU A 132 -8.54 -9.89 12.87
CA LEU A 132 -8.48 -8.54 13.44
C LEU A 132 -9.84 -7.83 13.38
N SER A 133 -10.60 -7.94 12.28
CA SER A 133 -11.94 -7.34 12.21
C SER A 133 -12.91 -7.97 13.19
N GLU A 134 -12.85 -9.29 13.39
CA GLU A 134 -13.69 -9.97 14.41
C GLU A 134 -13.35 -9.46 15.81
N ILE A 135 -12.07 -9.35 16.18
CA ILE A 135 -11.68 -8.78 17.49
C ILE A 135 -12.09 -7.31 17.62
N GLN A 136 -12.01 -6.54 16.53
CA GLN A 136 -12.36 -5.12 16.55
C GLN A 136 -13.88 -4.90 16.70
N GLU A 137 -14.70 -5.71 16.05
CA GLU A 137 -16.16 -5.73 16.28
C GLU A 137 -16.50 -6.07 17.74
N LEU A 138 -15.80 -7.02 18.35
CA LEU A 138 -15.99 -7.32 19.78
C LEU A 138 -15.54 -6.17 20.71
N ARG A 139 -14.56 -5.36 20.30
CA ARG A 139 -14.09 -4.19 21.06
C ARG A 139 -14.95 -2.93 20.87
N GLU A 140 -15.77 -2.86 19.84
CA GLU A 140 -16.67 -1.73 19.60
C GLU A 140 -17.88 -1.72 20.54
N MET A 141 -18.18 -2.85 21.20
CA MET A 141 -19.21 -2.91 22.24
C MET A 141 -18.60 -2.65 23.61
N VAL A 142 -18.78 -1.44 24.15
CA VAL A 142 -18.40 -1.12 25.53
C VAL A 142 -19.45 -1.72 26.47
N PRO A 143 -19.12 -2.74 27.28
CA PRO A 143 -20.08 -3.31 28.23
C PRO A 143 -20.39 -2.31 29.34
N ILE A 144 -21.62 -1.81 29.36
CA ILE A 144 -22.13 -0.84 30.35
C ILE A 144 -23.12 -1.55 31.29
N CYS A 145 -23.00 -1.33 32.59
CA CYS A 145 -23.96 -1.80 33.57
C CYS A 145 -25.33 -1.14 33.34
N ALA A 146 -26.39 -1.94 33.16
CA ALA A 146 -27.74 -1.43 32.93
C ALA A 146 -28.34 -0.64 34.12
N TRP A 147 -27.77 -0.77 35.33
CA TRP A 147 -28.30 -0.10 36.53
C TRP A 147 -27.54 1.19 36.88
N CYS A 148 -26.20 1.14 36.91
CA CYS A 148 -25.36 2.26 37.36
C CYS A 148 -24.54 2.92 36.24
N HIS A 149 -24.67 2.46 35.00
CA HIS A 149 -23.96 2.95 33.81
C HIS A 149 -22.43 2.93 33.92
N SER A 150 -21.87 2.16 34.85
CA SER A 150 -20.43 1.91 34.94
C SER A 150 -19.97 1.02 33.80
N VAL A 151 -18.77 1.29 33.29
CA VAL A 151 -18.16 0.52 32.19
C VAL A 151 -17.32 -0.61 32.78
N ARG A 152 -17.39 -1.81 32.19
CA ARG A 152 -16.52 -2.92 32.55
C ARG A 152 -15.21 -2.83 31.78
N ASN A 153 -14.09 -2.77 32.49
CA ASN A 153 -12.75 -2.72 31.89
C ASN A 153 -12.24 -4.11 31.47
N ASP A 154 -11.10 -4.15 30.78
CA ASP A 154 -10.46 -5.38 30.28
C ASP A 154 -10.06 -6.36 31.41
N GLN A 155 -9.91 -5.86 32.64
CA GLN A 155 -9.62 -6.66 33.85
C GLN A 155 -10.90 -7.22 34.50
N GLY A 156 -12.07 -6.88 33.97
CA GLY A 156 -13.36 -7.37 34.44
C GLY A 156 -13.99 -6.56 35.58
N PHE A 157 -13.35 -5.47 36.02
CA PHE A 157 -13.86 -4.57 37.05
C PHE A 157 -14.77 -3.49 36.44
N TYR A 158 -15.73 -3.01 37.25
CA TYR A 158 -16.57 -1.89 36.88
C TYR A 158 -15.95 -0.58 37.35
N GLU A 159 -15.84 0.38 36.45
CA GLU A 159 -15.36 1.72 36.72
C GLU A 159 -16.30 2.78 36.14
N ARG A 160 -16.16 4.00 36.67
CA ARG A 160 -16.92 5.15 36.19
C ARG A 160 -16.55 5.46 34.73
N ILE A 161 -17.54 5.79 33.91
CA ILE A 161 -17.34 6.03 32.47
C ILE A 161 -16.34 7.15 32.20
N GLU A 162 -16.27 8.14 33.08
CA GLU A 162 -15.33 9.25 32.98
C GLU A 162 -13.88 8.76 33.10
N VAL A 163 -13.63 7.84 34.04
CA VAL A 163 -12.31 7.24 34.26
C VAL A 163 -11.92 6.39 33.05
N TYR A 164 -12.85 5.57 32.56
CA TYR A 164 -12.63 4.74 31.38
C TYR A 164 -12.31 5.57 30.13
N LEU A 165 -13.12 6.60 29.83
CA LEU A 165 -12.91 7.46 28.66
C LEU A 165 -11.59 8.23 28.74
N GLN A 166 -11.23 8.72 29.92
CA GLN A 166 -9.96 9.40 30.13
C GLN A 166 -8.76 8.46 29.90
N GLN A 167 -8.84 7.19 30.31
CA GLN A 167 -7.81 6.18 30.06
C GLN A 167 -7.70 5.81 28.57
N VAL A 168 -8.83 5.61 27.89
CA VAL A 168 -8.86 5.13 26.49
C VAL A 168 -8.54 6.24 25.48
N THR A 169 -9.01 7.47 25.73
CA THR A 169 -8.87 8.58 24.77
C THR A 169 -7.81 9.60 25.16
N GLY A 170 -7.35 9.59 26.42
CA GLY A 170 -6.46 10.61 26.97
C GLY A 170 -7.11 11.99 27.16
N ALA A 171 -8.41 12.13 26.91
CA ALA A 171 -9.11 13.40 27.02
C ALA A 171 -9.35 13.79 28.49
N SER A 172 -9.14 15.07 28.82
CA SER A 172 -9.53 15.62 30.12
C SER A 172 -11.01 15.99 30.11
N LEU A 173 -11.80 15.38 30.98
CA LEU A 173 -13.24 15.61 31.07
C LEU A 173 -13.53 16.73 32.09
N THR A 174 -14.35 17.70 31.69
CA THR A 174 -14.86 18.76 32.56
C THR A 174 -16.35 18.58 32.77
N HIS A 175 -16.84 18.88 33.97
CA HIS A 175 -18.27 18.80 34.28
C HIS A 175 -18.96 20.12 33.93
N GLY A 176 -20.00 20.05 33.10
CA GLY A 176 -20.87 21.17 32.76
C GLY A 176 -22.33 20.79 32.93
N ILE A 177 -23.20 21.77 33.20
CA ILE A 177 -24.65 21.55 33.26
C ILE A 177 -25.27 22.03 31.95
N CYS A 178 -26.03 21.19 31.27
CA CYS A 178 -26.73 21.61 30.05
C CYS A 178 -27.89 22.57 30.39
N PRO A 179 -28.32 23.44 29.46
CA PRO A 179 -29.39 24.41 29.71
C PRO A 179 -30.69 23.77 30.22
N SER A 180 -31.06 22.59 29.68
CA SER A 180 -32.27 21.87 30.09
C SER A 180 -32.20 21.36 31.53
N CYS A 181 -31.05 20.85 31.98
CA CYS A 181 -30.85 20.46 33.37
C CYS A 181 -30.82 21.69 34.28
N LYS A 182 -30.20 22.79 33.84
CA LYS A 182 -30.17 24.03 34.61
C LYS A 182 -31.59 24.56 34.85
N GLU A 183 -32.43 24.57 33.83
CA GLU A 183 -33.83 24.99 33.95
C GLU A 183 -34.65 24.04 34.85
N LYS A 184 -34.46 22.72 34.72
CA LYS A 184 -35.18 21.74 35.55
C LYS A 184 -34.84 21.83 37.04
N TYR A 185 -33.57 22.03 37.38
CA TYR A 185 -33.11 22.01 38.79
C TYR A 185 -32.97 23.41 39.41
N TYR A 186 -32.73 24.44 38.60
CA TYR A 186 -32.48 25.82 39.06
C TYR A 186 -33.45 26.85 38.45
N GLY A 187 -34.32 26.47 37.51
CA GLY A 187 -35.27 27.40 36.88
C GLY A 187 -36.27 28.03 37.85
N ASN A 188 -36.53 27.39 38.99
CA ASN A 188 -37.39 27.93 40.04
C ASN A 188 -36.66 28.84 41.05
N LEU A 189 -35.32 28.89 41.03
CA LEU A 189 -34.55 29.77 41.92
C LEU A 189 -34.39 31.20 41.36
N GLY A 190 -34.83 31.45 40.13
CA GLY A 190 -34.75 32.75 39.46
C GLY A 190 -35.93 33.70 39.69
N LYS A 191 -36.93 33.32 40.51
CA LYS A 191 -38.04 34.23 40.91
C LYS A 191 -37.79 34.84 42.29
N GLY A 192 -36.61 35.39 42.50
CA GLY A 192 -36.37 36.35 43.59
C GLY A 192 -36.84 37.74 43.13
N PRO A 193 -37.47 38.57 43.98
CA PRO A 193 -38.09 39.85 43.60
C PRO A 193 -37.12 40.97 43.15
N ASP A 194 -35.85 40.68 42.89
CA ASP A 194 -34.79 41.72 42.86
C ASP A 194 -34.20 41.97 41.46
N ALA A 195 -34.74 41.33 40.40
CA ALA A 195 -34.26 41.49 39.02
C ALA A 195 -34.71 42.80 38.34
N LYS A 196 -34.79 43.90 39.08
CA LYS A 196 -35.02 45.27 38.56
C LYS A 196 -33.98 46.24 39.12
N ALA A 197 -32.70 45.99 38.85
CA ALA A 197 -31.63 46.96 39.16
C ALA A 197 -30.37 46.78 38.30
N ALA A 198 -30.52 46.37 37.04
CA ALA A 198 -29.39 46.24 36.11
C ALA A 198 -29.71 46.81 34.71
N ASP A 199 -30.45 47.92 34.68
CA ASP A 199 -30.57 48.79 33.50
C ASP A 199 -29.99 50.16 33.87
N ASP A 200 -28.69 50.23 34.15
CA ASP A 200 -27.93 51.48 34.22
C ASP A 200 -26.73 51.38 33.27
N PRO A 201 -26.76 52.06 32.10
CA PRO A 201 -25.74 51.93 31.07
C PRO A 201 -24.41 52.64 31.39
N ASP A 202 -24.28 53.37 32.50
CA ASP A 202 -23.12 54.24 32.76
C ASP A 202 -22.02 53.67 33.68
N LYS A 203 -21.98 52.35 33.94
CA LYS A 203 -20.85 51.70 34.63
C LYS A 203 -20.04 50.78 33.72
N ALA A 204 -19.48 51.37 32.67
CA ALA A 204 -18.29 50.83 32.01
C ALA A 204 -17.05 51.10 32.89
N GLY A 205 -16.70 50.16 33.77
CA GLY A 205 -15.55 50.32 34.65
C GLY A 205 -14.91 48.98 35.02
N ALA A 206 -13.79 48.69 34.34
CA ALA A 206 -12.73 47.76 34.71
C ALA A 206 -13.14 46.31 35.08
N GLY A 207 -12.99 45.40 34.11
CA GLY A 207 -12.93 43.96 34.40
C GLY A 207 -11.69 43.62 35.22
N PRO A 208 -11.74 42.61 36.12
CA PRO A 208 -10.59 42.25 36.92
C PRO A 208 -9.50 41.60 36.05
N GLU A 209 -8.29 42.17 36.10
CA GLU A 209 -7.06 41.55 35.59
C GLU A 209 -6.89 40.16 36.22
N ILE A 210 -6.99 39.12 35.40
CA ILE A 210 -6.67 37.75 35.80
C ILE A 210 -5.14 37.64 35.80
N ASN A 211 -4.53 37.80 36.97
CA ASN A 211 -3.09 37.67 37.19
C ASN A 211 -2.61 36.28 36.75
N ARG A 212 -1.93 36.25 35.60
CA ARG A 212 -1.21 35.08 35.07
C ARG A 212 0.16 35.02 35.71
N SER A 213 0.27 34.55 36.95
CA SER A 213 1.55 34.04 37.47
C SER A 213 1.40 33.18 38.73
N LYS A 214 2.22 32.13 38.76
CA LYS A 214 2.56 31.22 39.89
C LYS A 214 1.60 30.06 40.13
N ASN A 215 1.92 28.92 39.52
CA ASN A 215 2.66 27.88 40.24
C ASN A 215 3.12 26.77 39.29
N LEU A 216 4.40 26.88 38.91
CA LEU A 216 5.28 25.73 38.69
C LEU A 216 5.59 25.13 40.07
N ASN A 217 5.70 23.81 40.11
CA ASN A 217 6.20 22.96 41.20
C ASN A 217 5.24 22.68 42.37
N LYS A 218 4.64 21.48 42.38
CA LYS A 218 5.12 20.39 43.24
C LYS A 218 4.56 19.05 42.78
#